data_AF-A0A9E4G5B4-F1
#
_entry.id   AF-A0A9E4G5B4-F1
#
_cell.length_a   1.000
_cell.length_b   1.000
_cell.length_c   1.000
_cell.angle_alpha   90.00
_cell.angle_beta   90.00
_cell.angle_gamma   90.00
#
_symmetry.space_group_name_H-M   'P 1'
#
loop_
_entity.id
_entity.type
_entity.pdbx_description
1 polymer ?
#
loop_
_entity_poly.entity_id
_entity_poly.type
_entity_poly.pdbx_seq_one_letter_code
_entity_poly.pdbx_strand_id
1 'polypeptide(L)' 'GDGRVALRYVDEAGRATEAANPNGSAAGIAAITSTSRRIFGLMPHPERVIGHELGESDGCRFFTALADALA' A
#
# COMPACT_ATOMS: atom_id res chain seq x y z
N GLY A 1 -10.37 -9.71 -13.39
CA GLY A 1 -10.76 -9.38 -12.00
C GLY A 1 -11.39 -8.00 -11.96
N ASP A 2 -12.05 -7.64 -10.87
CA ASP A 2 -12.95 -6.47 -10.78
C ASP A 2 -12.27 -5.09 -10.75
N GLY A 3 -10.96 -5.00 -11.05
CA GLY A 3 -10.24 -3.73 -11.05
C GLY A 3 -10.10 -3.06 -9.67
N ARG A 4 -10.13 -3.84 -8.58
CA ARG A 4 -10.10 -3.35 -7.18
C ARG A 4 -8.77 -3.50 -6.46
N VAL A 5 -7.74 -4.06 -7.10
CA VAL A 5 -6.41 -4.19 -6.50
C VAL A 5 -5.68 -2.86 -6.64
N ALA A 6 -5.28 -2.27 -5.51
CA ALA A 6 -4.60 -0.98 -5.49
C ALA A 6 -3.09 -1.11 -5.34
N LEU A 7 -2.61 -2.06 -4.53
CA LEU A 7 -1.18 -2.28 -4.29
C LEU A 7 -0.84 -3.76 -4.33
N ARG A 8 0.39 -4.04 -4.76
CA ARG A 8 0.99 -5.37 -4.71
C ARG A 8 2.38 -5.30 -4.07
N TYR A 9 2.74 -6.37 -3.37
CA TYR A 9 4.13 -6.62 -3.01
C TYR A 9 4.93 -6.96 -4.28
N VAL A 10 6.08 -6.34 -4.44
CA VAL A 10 6.96 -6.48 -5.60
C VAL A 10 8.42 -6.48 -5.17
N ASP A 11 9.27 -7.09 -5.99
CA ASP A 11 10.72 -6.97 -5.84
C ASP A 11 11.23 -5.58 -6.26
N GLU A 12 12.53 -5.34 -6.11
CA GLU A 12 13.19 -4.08 -6.49
C GLU A 12 13.05 -3.73 -7.99
N ALA A 13 12.81 -4.73 -8.84
CA ALA A 13 12.57 -4.54 -10.27
C ALA A 13 11.07 -4.35 -10.60
N GLY A 14 10.21 -4.26 -9.58
CA GLY A 14 8.77 -4.05 -9.71
C GLY A 14 7.98 -5.31 -10.09
N ARG A 15 8.56 -6.51 -9.96
CA ARG A 15 7.88 -7.78 -10.29
C ARG A 15 7.21 -8.36 -9.05
N ALA A 16 5.94 -8.74 -9.19
CA ALA A 16 5.22 -9.46 -8.14
C ALA A 16 5.69 -10.91 -8.09
N THR A 17 6.58 -11.23 -7.14
CA THR A 17 7.13 -12.57 -6.92
C THR A 17 6.66 -13.12 -5.58
N GLU A 18 6.68 -14.45 -5.40
CA GLU A 18 6.35 -15.06 -4.11
C GLU A 18 7.35 -14.65 -3.02
N ALA A 19 8.65 -14.55 -3.35
CA ALA A 19 9.68 -14.16 -2.40
C ALA A 19 9.50 -12.72 -1.86
N ALA A 20 8.98 -11.81 -2.70
CA ALA A 20 8.68 -10.43 -2.27
C ALA A 20 7.39 -10.31 -1.44
N ASN A 21 6.58 -11.37 -1.37
CA ASN A 21 5.27 -11.35 -0.73
C ASN A 21 5.35 -11.92 0.71
N PRO A 22 5.36 -11.07 1.75
CA PRO A 22 5.66 -11.49 3.11
C PRO A 22 4.57 -12.37 3.75
N ASN A 23 3.37 -12.39 3.18
CA ASN A 23 2.21 -13.08 3.76
C ASN A 23 1.58 -14.13 2.83
N GLY A 24 2.18 -14.40 1.67
CA GLY A 24 1.66 -15.39 0.72
C GLY A 24 0.30 -15.03 0.11
N SER A 25 -0.12 -13.76 0.17
CA SER A 25 -1.36 -13.29 -0.44
C SER A 25 -1.45 -13.65 -1.93
N ALA A 26 -2.65 -14.00 -2.41
CA ALA A 26 -2.85 -14.34 -3.81
C ALA A 26 -2.41 -13.19 -4.72
N ALA A 27 -1.55 -13.49 -5.70
CA ALA A 27 -0.95 -12.53 -6.62
C ALA A 27 -0.25 -11.34 -5.93
N GLY A 28 0.20 -11.50 -4.69
CA GLY A 28 0.89 -10.45 -3.93
C GLY A 28 0.03 -9.26 -3.57
N ILE A 29 -1.29 -9.41 -3.46
CA ILE A 29 -2.21 -8.28 -3.18
C ILE A 29 -1.96 -7.73 -1.77
N ALA A 30 -1.54 -6.47 -1.68
CA ALA A 30 -1.27 -5.76 -0.43
C ALA A 30 -2.40 -4.79 -0.05
N ALA A 31 -3.17 -4.31 -1.03
CA ALA A 31 -4.27 -3.38 -0.82
C ALA A 31 -5.40 -3.56 -1.84
N ILE A 32 -6.64 -3.31 -1.39
CA ILE A 32 -7.84 -3.29 -2.23
C ILE A 32 -8.73 -2.08 -1.92
N THR A 33 -9.59 -1.72 -2.87
CA THR A 33 -10.59 -0.66 -2.68
C THR A 33 -12.02 -1.20 -2.75
N SER A 34 -12.96 -0.51 -2.12
CA SER A 34 -14.38 -0.70 -2.44
C SER A 34 -14.68 -0.25 -3.87
N THR A 35 -15.84 -0.67 -4.40
CA THR A 35 -16.28 -0.29 -5.74
C THR A 35 -16.39 1.22 -5.91
N SER A 36 -16.81 1.95 -4.86
CA SER A 36 -16.88 3.42 -4.87
C SER A 36 -15.54 4.11 -4.61
N ARG A 37 -14.47 3.34 -4.36
CA ARG A 37 -13.11 3.82 -4.00
C ARG A 37 -13.02 4.67 -2.73
N ARG A 38 -14.10 4.77 -1.95
CA ARG A 38 -14.11 5.50 -0.66
C ARG A 38 -13.54 4.72 0.51
N ILE A 39 -13.45 3.39 0.38
CA ILE A 39 -12.88 2.51 1.41
C ILE A 39 -11.63 1.88 0.83
N PHE A 40 -10.54 1.96 1.58
CA PHE A 40 -9.23 1.44 1.20
C PHE A 40 -8.77 0.46 2.30
N GLY A 41 -8.64 -0.81 1.94
CA GLY A 41 -8.11 -1.84 2.83
C GLY A 41 -6.63 -2.08 2.52
N LEU A 42 -5.78 -2.01 3.54
CA LEU A 42 -4.33 -2.08 3.42
C LEU A 42 -3.74 -2.99 4.50
N MET A 43 -2.81 -3.87 4.11
CA MET A 43 -2.02 -4.67 5.05
C MET A 43 -0.72 -3.99 5.53
N PRO A 44 0.07 -3.33 4.65
CA PRO A 44 1.15 -2.45 5.08
C PRO A 44 0.69 -1.39 6.09
N HIS A 45 1.58 -0.97 6.98
CA HIS A 45 1.30 -0.02 8.06
C HIS A 45 2.06 1.30 7.79
N PRO A 46 1.65 2.13 6.80
CA PRO A 46 2.34 3.37 6.47
C PRO A 46 2.40 4.34 7.65
N GLU A 47 1.45 4.26 8.58
CA GLU A 47 1.42 5.06 9.81
C GLU A 47 2.61 4.79 10.74
N ARG A 48 3.28 3.64 10.63
CA ARG A 48 4.46 3.30 11.44
C ARG A 48 5.76 3.93 10.93
N VAL A 49 5.75 4.50 9.72
CA VAL A 49 6.94 5.02 9.02
C VAL A 49 6.73 6.47 8.56
N ILE A 50 6.00 7.26 9.35
CA ILE A 50 5.71 8.68 9.06
C ILE A 50 6.73 9.65 9.66
N GLY A 51 7.48 9.26 10.69
CA GLY A 51 8.29 10.18 11.47
C GLY A 51 9.77 9.79 11.45
N HIS A 52 10.66 10.76 11.28
CA HIS A 52 12.11 10.53 11.39
C HIS A 52 12.49 9.93 12.75
N GLU A 53 11.72 10.20 13.81
CA GLU A 53 11.88 9.60 15.14
C GLU A 53 11.56 8.08 15.16
N LEU A 54 10.83 7.58 14.18
CA LEU A 54 10.46 6.17 13.99
C LEU A 54 11.40 5.44 13.01
N GLY A 55 12.47 6.12 12.54
CA GLY A 55 13.50 5.55 11.67
C GLY A 55 13.26 5.72 10.17
N GLU A 56 12.04 6.04 9.74
CA GLU A 56 11.68 6.23 8.33
C GLU A 56 10.56 7.27 8.18
N SER A 57 10.52 7.97 7.03
CA SER A 57 9.51 9.00 6.73
C SER A 57 8.69 8.73 5.46
N ASP A 58 8.90 7.60 4.79
CA ASP A 58 8.25 7.25 3.52
C ASP A 58 6.72 7.17 3.64
N GLY A 59 6.21 6.81 4.82
CA GLY A 59 4.77 6.76 5.12
C GLY A 59 4.07 8.10 5.03
N CYS A 60 4.79 9.23 5.23
CA CYS A 60 4.18 10.56 5.11
C CYS A 60 3.54 10.77 3.74
N ARG A 61 4.19 10.29 2.68
CA ARG A 61 3.70 10.46 1.30
C ARG A 61 2.30 9.87 1.09
N PHE A 62 1.98 8.79 1.80
CA PHE A 62 0.67 8.16 1.73
C PHE A 62 -0.42 9.11 2.26
N PHE A 63 -0.21 9.70 3.44
CA PHE A 63 -1.20 10.57 4.08
C PHE A 63 -1.25 11.97 3.46
N THR A 64 -0.12 12.53 3.03
CA THR A 64 -0.09 13.80 2.29
C THR A 64 -0.88 13.67 0.99
N ALA A 65 -0.68 12.61 0.21
CA ALA A 65 -1.46 12.37 -1.00
C ALA A 65 -2.97 12.24 -0.73
N LEU A 66 -3.34 11.67 0.42
CA LEU A 66 -4.74 11.56 0.82
C LEU A 66 -5.32 12.93 1.21
N ALA A 67 -4.56 13.75 1.93
CA ALA A 67 -4.95 15.10 2.30
C ALA A 67 -5.09 16.00 1.08
N ASP A 68 -4.14 15.95 0.14
CA ASP A 68 -4.17 16.70 -1.11
C ASP A 68 -5.38 16.33 -1.98
N ALA A 69 -5.79 15.07 -1.97
CA ALA A 69 -6.98 14.61 -2.71
C ALA A 69 -8.31 15.10 -2.12
N LEU A 70 -8.30 15.64 -0.90
CA LEU A 70 -9.47 16.18 -0.20
C LEU A 70 -9.51 17.72 -0.20
N ALA A 71 -8.43 18.37 -0.63
CA ALA A 71 -8.33 19.82 -0.77
C ALA A 71 -9.01 20.32 -2.06
#